data_AF-A0A258AP25-F1
#
_entry.id   AF-A0A258AP25-F1
#
_cell.length_a   1.000
_cell.length_b   1.000
_cell.length_c   1.000
_cell.angle_alpha   90.00
_cell.angle_beta   90.00
_cell.angle_gamma   90.00
#
_symmetry.space_group_name_H-M   'P 1'
#
loop_
_entity.id
_entity.type
_entity.pdbx_description
1 polymer ?
#
loop_
_entity_poly.entity_id
_entity_poly.type
_entity_poly.pdbx_seq_one_letter_code
_entity_poly.pdbx_strand_id
1 'polypeptide(L)'
;MAHSVITIDGPAASGKSSIARLVAQRLGRTYVNTGNMYRAMTWAVLQAGVEPQDAEAVRAAAAAIAIESPVVEGKTQVCIAGRALTDAELNSDLVNRAVSFIARVNEVRDRLVADQRALAAIGPLVMEGRDIGSVVFPDSPHKI
;
A
#
# COMPACT_ATOMS: atom_id res chain seq x y z
N MET A 1 -8.78 -12.24 -17.56
CA MET A 1 -8.14 -13.21 -16.66
C MET A 1 -8.16 -12.68 -15.23
N ALA A 2 -9.32 -12.76 -14.56
CA ALA A 2 -9.56 -12.09 -13.27
C ALA A 2 -9.15 -12.92 -12.03
N HIS A 3 -8.49 -14.07 -12.20
CA HIS A 3 -8.26 -15.06 -11.13
C HIS A 3 -6.95 -14.89 -10.35
N SER A 4 -6.31 -13.73 -10.45
CA SER A 4 -4.91 -13.57 -10.04
C SER A 4 -4.72 -13.04 -8.62
N VAL A 5 -5.68 -12.32 -8.05
CA VAL A 5 -5.49 -11.60 -6.77
C VAL A 5 -6.36 -12.18 -5.66
N ILE A 6 -5.73 -12.70 -4.61
CA ILE A 6 -6.38 -13.04 -3.34
C ILE A 6 -6.33 -11.79 -2.46
N THR A 7 -7.47 -11.37 -1.91
CA THR A 7 -7.55 -10.18 -1.04
C THR A 7 -7.69 -10.62 0.42
N ILE A 8 -6.95 -9.95 1.32
CA ILE A 8 -7.07 -10.16 2.77
C ILE A 8 -7.27 -8.81 3.45
N ASP A 9 -8.48 -8.58 3.93
CA ASP A 9 -8.88 -7.31 4.54
C ASP A 9 -8.98 -7.43 6.05
N GLY A 10 -8.63 -6.36 6.76
CA GLY A 10 -8.81 -6.33 8.20
C GLY A 10 -8.25 -5.07 8.85
N PRO A 11 -8.61 -4.82 10.13
CA PRO A 11 -8.06 -3.71 10.86
C PRO A 11 -6.55 -3.88 11.09
N ALA A 12 -5.89 -2.79 11.47
CA ALA A 12 -4.50 -2.85 11.93
C ALA A 12 -4.37 -3.85 13.09
N ALA A 13 -3.22 -4.53 13.18
CA ALA A 13 -2.92 -5.52 14.22
C ALA A 13 -3.85 -6.76 14.31
N SER A 14 -4.65 -7.05 13.28
CA SER A 14 -5.48 -8.28 13.20
C SER A 14 -4.73 -9.56 12.84
N GLY A 15 -3.42 -9.48 12.56
CA GLY A 15 -2.62 -10.62 12.09
C GLY A 15 -2.65 -10.87 10.58
N LYS A 16 -3.41 -10.07 9.81
CA LYS A 16 -3.55 -10.20 8.35
C LYS A 16 -2.22 -10.23 7.58
N SER A 17 -1.22 -9.45 7.97
CA SER A 17 0.09 -9.42 7.30
C SER A 17 0.83 -10.76 7.42
N SER A 18 0.72 -11.41 8.58
CA SER A 18 1.29 -12.73 8.81
C SER A 18 0.58 -13.79 7.97
N ILE A 19 -0.76 -13.76 7.95
CA ILE A 19 -1.58 -14.70 7.17
C ILE A 19 -1.32 -14.51 5.66
N ALA A 20 -1.39 -13.28 5.16
CA ALA A 20 -1.18 -12.94 3.76
C ALA A 20 0.18 -13.41 3.25
N ARG A 21 1.25 -13.19 4.04
CA ARG A 21 2.59 -13.66 3.70
C ARG A 21 2.67 -15.19 3.61
N LEU A 22 2.07 -15.89 4.58
CA LEU A 22 2.06 -17.36 4.59
C LEU A 22 1.24 -17.93 3.41
N VAL A 23 0.10 -17.32 3.08
CA VAL A 23 -0.71 -17.71 1.93
C VAL A 23 0.07 -17.49 0.63
N ALA A 24 0.71 -16.32 0.48
CA ALA A 24 1.52 -16.01 -0.70
C ALA A 24 2.64 -17.03 -0.89
N GLN A 25 3.39 -17.34 0.17
CA GLN A 25 4.49 -18.30 0.13
C GLN A 25 3.99 -19.71 -0.23
N ARG A 26 2.90 -20.17 0.39
CA ARG A 26 2.35 -21.51 0.13
C ARG A 26 1.80 -21.67 -1.29
N LEU A 27 1.29 -20.60 -1.88
CA LEU A 27 0.68 -20.61 -3.21
C LEU A 27 1.63 -20.15 -4.33
N GLY A 28 2.88 -19.80 -4.01
CA GLY A 28 3.84 -19.28 -4.99
C GLY A 28 3.40 -17.96 -5.62
N ARG A 29 2.76 -17.07 -4.84
CA ARG A 29 2.24 -15.78 -5.28
C ARG A 29 3.04 -14.63 -4.70
N THR A 30 3.00 -13.47 -5.36
CA THR A 30 3.63 -12.26 -4.83
C THR A 30 2.81 -11.66 -3.70
N TYR A 31 3.44 -11.40 -2.56
CA TYR A 31 2.82 -10.73 -1.42
C TYR A 31 2.86 -9.20 -1.56
N VAL A 32 1.71 -8.55 -1.40
CA VAL A 32 1.56 -7.10 -1.46
C VAL A 32 0.94 -6.57 -0.16
N ASN A 33 1.66 -5.66 0.51
CA ASN A 33 1.15 -4.92 1.67
C ASN A 33 0.83 -3.47 1.26
N THR A 34 -0.44 -3.20 0.96
CA THR A 34 -0.88 -1.86 0.53
C THR A 34 -0.71 -0.80 1.63
N GLY A 35 -0.73 -1.21 2.90
CA GLY A 35 -0.48 -0.30 4.02
C GLY A 35 0.90 0.34 3.95
N ASN A 36 1.90 -0.35 3.41
CA ASN A 36 3.24 0.21 3.21
C ASN A 36 3.24 1.31 2.15
N MET A 37 2.35 1.26 1.15
CA MET A 37 2.25 2.31 0.12
C MET A 37 1.71 3.63 0.72
N TYR A 38 0.66 3.55 1.56
CA TYR A 38 0.15 4.72 2.28
C TYR A 38 1.19 5.29 3.26
N ARG A 39 1.94 4.43 3.94
CA ARG A 39 3.03 4.83 4.84
C ARG A 39 4.19 5.48 4.09
N ALA A 40 4.54 4.96 2.91
CA ALA A 40 5.56 5.55 2.04
C ALA A 40 5.15 6.93 1.54
N MET A 41 3.89 7.09 1.08
CA MET A 41 3.34 8.40 0.72
C MET A 41 3.41 9.37 1.90
N THR A 42 2.99 8.91 3.08
CA THR A 42 3.03 9.71 4.31
C THR A 42 4.45 10.15 4.66
N TRP A 43 5.41 9.23 4.60
CA TRP A 43 6.82 9.53 4.83
C TRP A 43 7.31 10.59 3.85
N ALA A 44 7.03 10.44 2.55
CA ALA A 44 7.47 11.40 1.53
C ALA A 44 6.85 12.79 1.71
N VAL A 45 5.57 12.87 2.06
CA VAL A 45 4.89 14.14 2.40
C VAL A 45 5.53 14.82 3.60
N LEU A 46 5.83 14.05 4.67
CA LEU A 46 6.51 14.58 5.86
C LEU A 46 7.92 15.07 5.54
N GLN A 47 8.67 14.35 4.69
CA GLN A 47 10.00 14.77 4.26
C GLN A 47 9.99 16.03 3.40
N ALA A 48 8.87 16.32 2.72
CA ALA A 48 8.65 17.57 2.00
C ALA A 48 8.27 18.74 2.94
N GLY A 49 8.17 18.53 4.25
CA GLY A 49 7.82 19.55 5.24
C GLY A 49 6.35 19.95 5.20
N VAL A 50 5.47 19.11 4.64
CA VAL A 50 4.05 19.38 4.49
C VAL A 50 3.28 18.94 5.73
N GLU A 51 2.41 19.80 6.25
CA GLU A 51 1.52 19.50 7.36
C GLU A 51 0.47 18.45 6.93
N PRO A 52 0.43 17.25 7.55
CA PRO A 52 -0.49 16.18 7.13
C PRO A 52 -1.97 16.53 7.21
N GLN A 53 -2.33 17.51 8.05
CA GLN A 53 -3.71 17.97 8.22
C GLN A 53 -4.17 18.96 7.15
N ASP A 54 -3.24 19.54 6.38
CA ASP A 54 -3.56 20.40 5.24
C ASP A 54 -3.80 19.54 3.99
N ALA A 55 -5.06 19.17 3.77
CA ALA A 55 -5.45 18.29 2.67
C ALA A 55 -5.02 18.83 1.29
N GLU A 56 -5.02 20.14 1.09
CA GLU A 56 -4.66 20.75 -0.20
C GLU A 56 -3.15 20.73 -0.41
N ALA A 57 -2.37 21.05 0.62
CA ALA A 57 -0.91 20.92 0.56
C ALA A 57 -0.48 19.45 0.37
N VAL A 58 -1.15 18.52 1.06
CA VAL A 58 -0.92 17.07 0.91
C VAL A 58 -1.23 16.63 -0.52
N ARG A 59 -2.37 17.06 -1.09
CA ARG A 59 -2.76 16.75 -2.47
C ARG A 59 -1.69 17.22 -3.46
N ALA A 60 -1.24 18.47 -3.33
CA ALA A 60 -0.22 19.06 -4.20
C ALA A 60 1.13 18.31 -4.09
N ALA A 61 1.57 17.99 -2.88
CA ALA A 61 2.82 17.27 -2.65
C ALA A 61 2.75 15.83 -3.18
N ALA A 62 1.67 15.10 -2.89
CA ALA A 62 1.45 13.73 -3.35
C ALA A 62 1.45 13.60 -4.87
N ALA A 63 0.99 14.62 -5.60
CA ALA A 63 1.01 14.63 -7.06
C ALA A 63 2.44 14.60 -7.64
N ALA A 64 3.43 15.12 -6.91
CA ALA A 64 4.84 15.15 -7.32
C ALA A 64 5.64 13.92 -6.82
N ILE A 65 5.09 13.14 -5.90
CA ILE A 65 5.78 11.99 -5.29
C ILE A 65 5.65 10.77 -6.21
N ALA A 66 6.79 10.24 -6.64
CA ALA A 66 6.86 8.96 -7.35
C ALA A 66 7.05 7.82 -6.34
N ILE A 67 6.05 6.93 -6.24
CA ILE A 67 6.13 5.68 -5.50
C ILE A 67 6.39 4.55 -6.49
N GLU A 68 7.39 3.74 -6.18
CA GLU A 68 7.70 2.52 -6.91
C GLU A 68 7.47 1.31 -5.98
N SER A 69 7.08 0.18 -6.55
CA SER A 69 6.81 -1.04 -5.78
C SER A 69 7.47 -2.29 -6.40
N PRO A 70 8.82 -2.34 -6.43
CA PRO A 70 9.53 -3.47 -7.03
C PRO A 70 9.28 -4.76 -6.24
N VAL A 71 9.31 -5.88 -6.94
CA VAL A 71 9.22 -7.21 -6.33
C VAL A 71 10.63 -7.68 -5.94
N VAL A 72 10.83 -7.95 -4.66
CA VAL A 72 12.08 -8.47 -4.11
C VAL A 72 11.74 -9.69 -3.26
N GLU A 73 12.33 -10.85 -3.57
CA GLU A 73 12.11 -12.11 -2.84
C GLU A 73 10.61 -12.48 -2.70
N GLY A 74 9.83 -12.28 -3.76
CA GLY A 74 8.41 -12.64 -3.78
C GLY A 74 7.47 -11.69 -3.01
N LYS A 75 7.96 -10.52 -2.56
CA LYS A 75 7.15 -9.47 -1.94
C LYS A 75 7.40 -8.11 -2.61
N THR A 76 6.40 -7.23 -2.61
CA THR A 76 6.62 -5.83 -3.00
C THR A 76 7.35 -5.10 -1.89
N GLN A 77 8.40 -4.34 -2.24
CA GLN A 77 8.95 -3.28 -1.42
C GLN A 77 8.36 -1.93 -1.85
N VAL A 78 8.54 -0.88 -1.05
CA VAL A 78 8.14 0.48 -1.44
C VAL A 78 9.37 1.35 -1.52
N CYS A 79 9.53 2.04 -2.65
CA CYS A 79 10.63 2.95 -2.90
C CYS A 79 10.11 4.36 -3.18
N ILE A 80 10.84 5.36 -2.72
CA ILE A 80 10.64 6.77 -3.05
C ILE A 80 11.90 7.25 -3.77
N ALA A 81 11.76 7.73 -5.00
CA ALA A 81 12.87 8.18 -5.84
C ALA A 81 14.03 7.15 -5.90
N GLY A 82 13.70 5.89 -6.21
CA GLY A 82 14.68 4.79 -6.28
C GLY A 82 15.24 4.28 -4.93
N ARG A 83 14.90 4.90 -3.79
CA ARG A 83 15.35 4.44 -2.46
C ARG A 83 14.30 3.58 -1.79
N ALA A 84 14.64 2.32 -1.49
CA ALA A 84 13.82 1.46 -0.66
C ALA A 84 13.70 2.03 0.76
N LEU A 85 12.46 2.12 1.26
CA LEU A 85 12.20 2.53 2.64
C LEU A 85 12.31 1.31 3.57
N THR A 86 12.88 1.55 4.75
CA THR A 86 13.01 0.54 5.79
C THR A 86 11.72 0.38 6.60
N ASP A 87 11.57 -0.75 7.28
CA ASP A 87 10.45 -0.97 8.20
C ASP A 87 10.41 0.08 9.33
N ALA A 88 11.57 0.53 9.81
CA ALA A 88 11.66 1.56 10.84
C ALA A 88 11.13 2.92 10.35
N GLU A 89 11.39 3.29 9.09
CA GLU A 89 10.88 4.53 8.50
C GLU A 89 9.38 4.48 8.29
N LEU A 90 8.88 3.38 7.70
CA LEU A 90 7.46 3.16 7.43
C LEU A 90 6.61 3.07 8.69
N ASN A 91 7.20 2.63 9.81
CA ASN A 91 6.53 2.48 11.10
C ASN A 91 6.99 3.50 12.15
N SER A 92 7.67 4.57 11.74
CA SER A 92 8.06 5.65 12.65
C SER A 92 6.84 6.30 13.30
N ASP A 93 7.05 6.87 14.48
CA ASP A 93 6.00 7.59 15.23
C ASP A 93 5.33 8.68 14.42
N LEU A 94 6.11 9.44 13.65
CA LEU A 94 5.61 10.52 12.79
C LEU A 94 4.68 9.95 11.72
N VAL A 95 5.10 8.89 11.02
CA VAL A 95 4.28 8.24 9.99
C VAL A 95 3.02 7.62 10.59
N ASN A 96 3.13 6.94 11.73
CA ASN A 96 1.98 6.33 12.42
C ASN A 96 0.91 7.37 12.79
N ARG A 97 1.32 8.55 13.27
CA ARG A 97 0.40 9.64 13.63
C ARG A 97 -0.22 10.30 12.39
N ALA A 98 0.55 10.42 11.30
CA ALA A 98 0.15 11.17 10.11
C ALA A 98 -0.67 10.35 9.09
N VAL A 99 -0.45 9.02 8.98
CA VAL A 99 -0.97 8.21 7.86
C VAL A 99 -2.49 8.25 7.72
N SER A 100 -3.22 8.43 8.83
CA SER A 100 -4.68 8.53 8.79
C SER A 100 -5.19 9.81 8.13
N PHE A 101 -4.45 10.92 8.21
CA PHE A 101 -4.79 12.16 7.51
C PHE A 101 -4.52 12.01 6.02
N ILE A 102 -3.35 11.45 5.66
CA ILE A 102 -2.96 11.21 4.27
C ILE A 102 -3.96 10.28 3.56
N ALA A 103 -4.38 9.20 4.23
CA ALA A 103 -5.34 8.25 3.66
C ALA A 103 -6.77 8.80 3.51
N ARG A 104 -7.10 9.95 4.12
CA ARG A 104 -8.40 10.63 3.98
C ARG A 104 -8.43 11.59 2.79
N VAL A 105 -7.29 11.94 2.19
CA VAL A 105 -7.24 12.77 0.99
C VAL A 105 -7.61 11.91 -0.21
N ASN A 106 -8.75 12.22 -0.85
CA ASN A 106 -9.33 11.38 -1.90
C ASN A 106 -8.38 11.18 -3.08
N GLU A 107 -7.71 12.24 -3.52
CA GLU A 107 -6.78 12.19 -4.66
C GLU A 107 -5.57 11.30 -4.37
N VAL A 108 -5.09 11.30 -3.12
CA VAL A 108 -4.02 10.39 -2.68
C VAL A 108 -4.51 8.96 -2.72
N ARG A 109 -5.71 8.72 -2.17
CA ARG A 109 -6.34 7.39 -2.15
C ARG A 109 -6.59 6.86 -3.55
N ASP A 110 -7.17 7.66 -4.44
CA ASP A 110 -7.46 7.29 -5.82
C ASP A 110 -6.19 6.94 -6.59
N ARG A 111 -5.13 7.75 -6.40
CA ARG A 111 -3.82 7.46 -6.98
C ARG A 111 -3.26 6.13 -6.47
N LEU A 112 -3.22 5.93 -5.15
CA LEU A 112 -2.67 4.70 -4.57
C LEU A 112 -3.50 3.46 -4.94
N VAL A 113 -4.82 3.57 -5.07
CA VAL A 113 -5.68 2.49 -5.56
C VAL A 113 -5.38 2.17 -7.02
N ALA A 114 -5.13 3.16 -7.87
CA ALA A 114 -4.72 2.94 -9.25
C ALA A 114 -3.37 2.20 -9.32
N ASP A 115 -2.39 2.63 -8.51
CA ASP A 115 -1.07 1.98 -8.42
C ASP A 115 -1.21 0.52 -7.92
N GLN A 116 -2.07 0.28 -6.92
CA GLN A 116 -2.36 -1.07 -6.39
C GLN A 116 -2.99 -1.98 -7.45
N ARG A 117 -3.91 -1.46 -8.26
CA ARG A 117 -4.52 -2.22 -9.38
C ARG A 117 -3.47 -2.56 -10.43
N ALA A 118 -2.57 -1.63 -10.74
CA ALA A 118 -1.50 -1.85 -11.71
C ALA A 118 -0.55 -3.00 -11.31
N LEU A 119 -0.36 -3.25 -10.01
CA LEU A 119 0.44 -4.39 -9.52
C LEU A 119 -0.10 -5.75 -10.00
N ALA A 120 -1.38 -5.87 -10.35
CA ALA A 120 -1.94 -7.11 -10.89
C ALA A 120 -1.25 -7.55 -12.20
N ALA A 121 -0.58 -6.64 -12.92
CA ALA A 121 0.21 -6.97 -14.09
C ALA A 121 1.48 -7.78 -13.79
N ILE A 122 1.96 -7.78 -12.53
CA ILE A 122 3.11 -8.57 -12.07
C ILE A 122 2.81 -10.07 -12.16
N GLY A 123 1.55 -10.47 -11.94
CA GLY A 123 1.11 -11.86 -11.96
C GLY A 123 0.18 -12.22 -10.79
N PRO A 124 0.19 -13.48 -10.32
CA PRO A 124 -0.56 -13.94 -9.16
C PRO A 124 -0.16 -13.23 -7.86
N LEU A 125 -1.12 -12.58 -7.20
CA LEU A 125 -0.91 -11.80 -5.99
C LEU A 125 -1.71 -12.32 -4.80
N VAL A 126 -1.17 -12.09 -3.60
CA VAL A 126 -1.94 -11.98 -2.36
C VAL A 126 -1.77 -10.56 -1.85
N MET A 127 -2.85 -9.79 -1.83
CA MET A 127 -2.84 -8.39 -1.47
C MET A 127 -3.63 -8.16 -0.18
N GLU A 128 -2.99 -7.51 0.79
CA GLU A 128 -3.65 -7.17 2.06
C GLU A 128 -3.89 -5.67 2.22
N GLY A 129 -4.93 -5.32 2.98
CA GLY A 129 -5.28 -3.94 3.29
C GLY A 129 -6.52 -3.83 4.18
N ARG A 130 -7.28 -2.75 4.03
CA ARG A 130 -8.56 -2.55 4.74
C ARG A 130 -9.78 -2.76 3.86
N ASP A 131 -9.62 -2.54 2.56
CA ASP A 131 -10.69 -2.39 1.56
C ASP A 131 -10.25 -2.90 0.17
N ILE A 132 -9.33 -3.86 0.14
CA ILE A 132 -8.81 -4.44 -1.10
C ILE A 132 -9.91 -5.20 -1.83
N GLY A 133 -10.65 -6.07 -1.15
CA GLY A 133 -11.71 -6.86 -1.75
C GLY A 133 -13.00 -6.09 -2.02
N SER A 134 -13.18 -4.90 -1.43
CA SER A 134 -14.38 -4.07 -1.62
C SER A 134 -14.16 -2.91 -2.59
N VAL A 135 -12.96 -2.32 -2.63
CA VAL A 135 -12.66 -1.12 -3.43
C VAL A 135 -11.64 -1.41 -4.52
N VAL A 136 -10.52 -2.07 -4.20
CA VAL A 136 -9.41 -2.23 -5.16
C VAL A 136 -9.73 -3.32 -6.19
N PHE A 137 -10.16 -4.49 -5.74
CA PHE A 137 -10.52 -5.67 -6.52
C PHE A 137 -11.91 -6.22 -6.10
N PRO A 138 -12.99 -5.48 -6.39
CA PRO A 138 -14.36 -5.89 -6.06
C PRO A 138 -14.77 -7.18 -6.77
N ASP A 139 -14.14 -7.52 -7.88
CA ASP A 139 -14.46 -8.74 -8.65
C ASP A 139 -13.55 -9.93 -8.31
N SER A 140 -12.68 -9.81 -7.28
CA SER A 140 -11.85 -10.94 -6.87
C SER A 140 -12.73 -12.10 -6.38
N PRO A 141 -12.52 -13.33 -6.89
CA PRO A 141 -13.26 -14.51 -6.43
C PRO A 141 -12.80 -15.02 -5.06
N HIS A 142 -11.71 -14.45 -4.50
CA HIS A 142 -11.09 -14.91 -3.26
C HIS A 142 -10.85 -13.73 -2.32
N LYS A 143 -11.77 -13.52 -1.38
CA LYS A 143 -11.75 -12.44 -0.39
C LYS A 143 -11.84 -13.03 1.01
N ILE A 144 -10.97 -12.58 1.91
CA ILE A 144 -10.86 -13.00 3.31
C ILE A 144 -10.96 -11.77 4.19
#